data_AF-A0A151SKJ1-F1
#
_entry.id   AF-A0A151SKJ1-F1
#
_cell.length_a   1.000
_cell.length_b   1.000
_cell.length_c   1.000
_cell.angle_alpha   90.00
_cell.angle_beta   90.00
_cell.angle_gamma   90.00
#
_symmetry.space_group_name_H-M   'P 1'
#
loop_
_entity.id
_entity.type
_entity.pdbx_description
1 polymer ?
#
loop_
_entity_poly.entity_id
_entity_poly.type
_entity_poly.pdbx_seq_one_letter_code
_entity_poly.pdbx_strand_id
1 'polypeptide(L)' 'MRPQDKTKLSDILTGATDKLSVDKAVTKEDAEAVHVAAEMVAEPGGVAASMTTAANLNQLK' A
#
# COMPACT_ATOMS: atom_id res chain seq x y z
N MET A 1 -21.13 15.64 12.37
CA MET A 1 -19.83 15.23 12.95
C MET A 1 -19.07 16.47 13.35
N ARG A 2 -18.64 16.59 14.61
CA ARG A 2 -17.89 17.78 15.06
C ARG A 2 -16.41 17.63 14.64
N PRO A 3 -15.65 18.71 14.45
CA PRO A 3 -14.25 18.61 14.01
C PRO A 3 -13.37 17.69 14.88
N GLN A 4 -13.60 17.66 16.19
CA GLN A 4 -12.89 16.78 17.13
C GLN A 4 -13.21 15.29 16.97
N ASP A 5 -14.33 14.97 16.33
CA ASP A 5 -14.74 13.58 16.08
C ASP A 5 -14.12 13.06 14.75
N LYS A 6 -13.39 13.91 14.01
CA LYS A 6 -12.69 13.51 12.78
C LYS A 6 -11.33 12.90 13.11
N THR A 7 -11.01 11.79 12.47
CA THR A 7 -9.64 11.25 12.48
C THR A 7 -8.68 12.29 11.94
N LYS A 8 -7.61 12.57 12.68
CA LYS A 8 -6.59 13.52 12.26
C LYS A 8 -5.54 12.80 11.41
N LEU A 9 -4.86 13.55 10.55
CA LEU A 9 -3.73 13.02 9.79
C LEU A 9 -2.63 12.49 10.71
N SER A 10 -2.41 13.14 11.86
CA SER A 10 -1.47 12.65 12.89
C SER A 10 -1.81 11.25 13.37
N ASP A 11 -3.10 10.94 13.53
CA ASP A 11 -3.56 9.65 14.05
C ASP A 11 -3.30 8.55 13.01
N ILE A 12 -3.55 8.85 11.73
CA ILE A 12 -3.24 7.95 10.61
C ILE A 12 -1.73 7.72 10.50
N LEU A 13 -0.93 8.78 10.53
CA LEU A 13 0.53 8.69 10.37
C LEU A 13 1.20 7.95 11.53
N THR A 14 0.72 8.17 12.76
CA THR A 14 1.23 7.45 13.94
C THR A 14 0.94 5.96 13.79
N GLY A 15 -0.32 5.59 13.52
CA GLY A 15 -0.69 4.19 13.35
C GLY A 15 0.02 3.50 12.17
N ALA A 16 0.25 4.21 11.06
CA ALA A 16 1.01 3.68 9.93
C ALA A 16 2.50 3.48 10.29
N THR A 17 3.11 4.42 11.00
CA THR A 17 4.51 4.34 11.43
C THR A 17 4.73 3.17 12.39
N ASP A 18 3.82 2.97 13.34
CA ASP A 18 3.90 1.87 14.31
C ASP A 18 3.85 0.50 13.63
N LYS A 19 3.06 0.37 12.56
CA LYS A 19 2.88 -0.89 11.81
C LYS A 19 3.94 -1.12 10.73
N LEU A 20 4.56 -0.05 10.21
CA LEU A 20 5.49 -0.15 9.10
C LEU A 20 6.68 -1.08 9.37
N SER A 21 7.13 -1.15 10.63
CA SER A 21 8.27 -2.00 11.02
C SER A 21 7.98 -3.50 10.95
N VAL A 22 6.71 -3.90 11.06
CA VAL A 22 6.28 -5.31 11.01
C VAL A 22 5.68 -5.69 9.65
N ASP A 23 5.38 -4.70 8.80
CA ASP A 23 4.88 -4.95 7.45
C ASP A 23 5.96 -5.61 6.57
N LYS A 24 5.55 -6.63 5.82
CA LYS A 24 6.41 -7.30 4.84
C LYS A 24 6.77 -6.32 3.72
N ALA A 25 8.06 -6.22 3.39
CA ALA A 25 8.48 -5.48 2.20
C ALA A 25 7.94 -6.14 0.93
N VAL A 26 7.38 -5.32 0.03
CA VAL A 26 6.85 -5.77 -1.25
C VAL A 26 7.96 -6.37 -2.12
N THR A 27 7.74 -7.59 -2.62
CA THR A 27 8.61 -8.25 -3.62
C THR A 27 8.02 -8.18 -5.03
N LYS A 28 8.78 -8.64 -6.05
CA LYS A 28 8.28 -8.71 -7.43
C LYS A 28 7.13 -9.70 -7.56
N GLU A 29 7.23 -10.83 -6.87
CA GLU A 29 6.20 -11.88 -6.86
C GLU A 29 4.90 -11.36 -6.26
N ASP A 30 4.97 -10.57 -5.18
CA ASP A 30 3.79 -9.91 -4.60
C ASP A 30 3.14 -8.93 -5.60
N ALA A 31 3.97 -8.14 -6.30
CA ALA A 31 3.47 -7.17 -7.29
C ALA A 31 2.84 -7.84 -8.52
N GLU A 32 3.43 -8.92 -9.03
CA GLU A 32 2.88 -9.71 -10.14
C GLU A 32 1.57 -10.40 -9.76
N ALA A 33 1.50 -10.97 -8.55
CA ALA A 33 0.27 -11.58 -8.06
C ALA A 33 -0.88 -10.56 -7.98
N VAL A 34 -0.60 -9.34 -7.52
CA VAL A 34 -1.59 -8.24 -7.50
C VAL A 34 -1.94 -7.78 -8.91
N HIS A 35 -0.98 -7.73 -9.84
CA HIS A 35 -1.24 -7.35 -11.23
C HIS A 35 -2.22 -8.31 -11.90
N VAL A 36 -1.97 -9.61 -11.80
CA VAL A 36 -2.87 -10.66 -12.33
C VAL A 36 -4.25 -10.57 -11.68
N ALA A 37 -4.30 -10.39 -10.36
CA ALA A 37 -5.58 -10.25 -9.65
C ALA A 37 -6.34 -9.00 -10.09
N ALA A 38 -5.66 -7.88 -10.32
CA ALA A 38 -6.27 -6.62 -10.75
C ALA A 38 -6.80 -6.68 -12.19
N GLU A 39 -6.11 -7.37 -13.11
CA GLU A 39 -6.59 -7.57 -14.49
C GLU A 39 -7.90 -8.38 -14.56
N MET A 40 -8.17 -9.21 -13.54
CA MET A 40 -9.43 -9.95 -13.43
C MET A 40 -10.60 -9.11 -12.86
N VAL A 41 -10.35 -7.86 -12.45
CA VAL A 41 -11.36 -6.94 -11.93
C VAL A 41 -11.79 -5.96 -13.03
N ALA A 42 -13.10 -5.71 -13.15
CA ALA A 42 -13.66 -4.85 -14.20
C ALA A 42 -13.20 -3.38 -14.10
N GLU A 43 -12.72 -2.94 -12.94
CA GLU A 43 -12.20 -1.60 -12.66
C GLU A 43 -10.84 -1.71 -11.94
N PRO A 44 -9.74 -1.96 -12.67
CA PRO A 44 -8.42 -2.08 -12.08
C PRO A 44 -8.00 -0.74 -11.47
N GLY A 45 -7.95 -0.67 -10.14
CA GLY A 45 -7.45 0.49 -9.42
C GLY A 45 -5.92 0.62 -9.46
N GLY A 46 -5.38 1.79 -9.09
CA GLY A 46 -3.93 2.10 -9.12
C GLY A 46 -3.04 1.31 -8.15
N VAL A 47 -3.57 0.27 -7.49
CA VAL A 47 -2.84 -0.58 -6.53
C VAL A 47 -1.73 -1.36 -7.23
N ALA A 48 -2.02 -1.99 -8.39
CA ALA A 48 -1.02 -2.78 -9.13
C ALA A 48 0.20 -1.92 -9.51
N ALA A 49 -0.02 -0.70 -10.02
CA ALA A 49 1.06 0.22 -10.37
C ALA A 49 1.89 0.65 -9.15
N SER A 50 1.23 0.89 -8.01
CA SER A 50 1.90 1.26 -6.76
C SER A 50 2.76 0.10 -6.23
N MET A 51 2.24 -1.11 -6.29
CA MET A 51 2.93 -2.34 -5.87
C MET A 51 4.15 -2.65 -6.74
N THR A 52 4.03 -2.52 -8.07
CA THR A 52 5.19 -2.66 -8.98
C THR A 52 6.27 -1.63 -8.69
N THR A 53 5.88 -0.38 -8.44
CA THR A 53 6.83 0.69 -8.09
C THR A 53 7.52 0.39 -6.76
N ALA A 54 6.79 -0.06 -5.75
CA ALA A 54 7.33 -0.42 -4.45
C ALA A 54 8.31 -1.60 -4.53
N ALA A 55 7.98 -2.65 -5.29
CA ALA A 55 8.86 -3.79 -5.53
C ALA A 55 10.19 -3.35 -6.14
N ASN A 56 10.14 -2.50 -7.19
CA ASN A 56 11.34 -1.97 -7.84
C ASN A 56 12.21 -1.16 -6.87
N LEU A 57 11.59 -0.29 -6.06
CA LEU A 57 12.31 0.50 -5.06
C LEU A 57 12.98 -0.39 -4.00
N ASN A 58 12.31 -1.46 -3.55
CA ASN A 58 12.83 -2.36 -2.54
C ASN A 58 13.97 -3.24 -3.05
N GLN A 59 14.07 -3.50 -4.35
CA GLN A 59 15.17 -4.25 -4.96
C GLN A 59 16.44 -3.43 -5.19
N LEU A 60 16.34 -2.11 -5.15
CA LEU A 60 17.48 -1.20 -5.24
C LEU A 60 18.17 -0.97 -3.88
N LYS A 61 17.61 -1.51 -2.80
CA LYS A 61 18.19 -1.53 -1.46
C LYS A 61 19.06 -2.76 -1.29
#